data_AF-X0VTU4-F1
#
_entry.id   AF-X0VTU4-F1
#
_cell.length_a   1.000
_cell.length_b   1.000
_cell.length_c   1.000
_cell.angle_alpha   90.00
_cell.angle_beta   90.00
_cell.angle_gamma   90.00
#
_symmetry.space_group_name_H-M   'P 1'
#
loop_
_entity.id
_entity.type
_entity.pdbx_description
1 polymer ?
#
loop_
_entity_poly.entity_id
_entity_poly.type
_entity_poly.pdbx_seq_one_letter_code
_entity_poly.pdbx_strand_id
1 'polypeptide(L)'
;NTITTDDFGTSMNTFLDSCVVDSEDFCYIPMQAFSNTLGTMTFDDIRINYTHNPNPILLNITLVQSYLDNSENFTTIPINIKSDGVGNITVDDLKYDYAGGNSSVIVRAHKNDYSVNVTNNITYYYSGWNGVFPDKVSFIEFIPDTSTSKNVTPWKQTSSTPIINFTSTAYGGKTLDFSVLMNDSESCINTTITDANNKTAGSLLVLNTFVNLTTSKSYLTTFGMWGWDDYACSTSASWDLFDPWYYLRACCQNC
;
A
#
# COMPACT_ATOMS: atom_id res chain seq x y z
N ASN A 1 -65.34 2.07 -1.15
CA ASN A 1 -64.17 1.43 -0.50
C ASN A 1 -63.03 1.42 -1.48
N THR A 2 -62.06 2.31 -1.28
CA THR A 2 -60.79 2.28 -2.01
C THR A 2 -59.96 1.17 -1.36
N ILE A 3 -59.61 0.14 -2.13
CA ILE A 3 -58.68 -0.90 -1.67
C ILE A 3 -57.29 -0.41 -2.09
N THR A 4 -56.50 0.03 -1.12
CA THR A 4 -55.07 0.28 -1.28
C THR A 4 -54.31 -1.02 -1.01
N THR A 5 -53.32 -1.32 -1.85
CA THR A 5 -52.38 -2.42 -1.64
C THR A 5 -50.99 -1.80 -1.45
N ASP A 6 -50.27 -2.30 -0.45
CA ASP A 6 -49.07 -1.67 0.09
C ASP A 6 -47.82 -2.16 -0.65
N ASP A 7 -46.87 -1.24 -0.84
CA ASP A 7 -45.46 -1.39 -1.22
C ASP A 7 -45.05 -2.63 -2.07
N PHE A 8 -44.78 -2.40 -3.36
CA PHE A 8 -44.25 -3.42 -4.29
C PHE A 8 -42.72 -3.58 -4.23
N GLY A 9 -42.01 -2.85 -3.37
CA GLY A 9 -40.55 -2.75 -3.37
C GLY A 9 -39.86 -4.11 -3.26
N THR A 10 -40.33 -5.01 -2.39
CA THR A 10 -39.72 -6.36 -2.26
C THR A 10 -39.88 -7.18 -3.53
N SER A 11 -41.08 -7.25 -4.11
CA SER A 11 -41.33 -8.02 -5.34
C SER A 11 -40.60 -7.44 -6.55
N MET A 12 -40.50 -6.11 -6.63
CA MET A 12 -39.73 -5.44 -7.68
C MET A 12 -38.24 -5.72 -7.55
N ASN A 13 -37.66 -5.62 -6.35
CA ASN A 13 -36.24 -5.91 -6.13
C ASN A 13 -35.92 -7.38 -6.43
N THR A 14 -36.76 -8.33 -6.00
CA THR A 14 -36.60 -9.76 -6.34
C THR A 14 -36.65 -10.01 -7.85
N PHE A 15 -37.50 -9.30 -8.58
CA PHE A 15 -37.53 -9.41 -10.04
C PHE A 15 -36.25 -8.84 -10.67
N LEU A 16 -35.82 -7.66 -10.24
CA LEU A 16 -34.62 -6.99 -10.75
C LEU A 16 -33.34 -7.83 -10.54
N ASP A 17 -33.25 -8.59 -9.44
CA ASP A 17 -32.10 -9.49 -9.17
C ASP A 17 -31.94 -10.61 -10.21
N SER A 18 -33.01 -10.96 -10.93
CA SER A 18 -33.03 -12.05 -11.92
C SER A 18 -33.34 -11.60 -13.34
N CYS A 19 -33.52 -10.29 -13.53
CA CYS A 19 -33.93 -9.74 -14.80
C CYS A 19 -32.76 -9.78 -15.81
N VAL A 20 -33.08 -10.19 -17.04
CA VAL A 20 -32.18 -10.07 -18.18
C VAL A 20 -32.43 -8.71 -18.82
N VAL A 21 -31.44 -7.84 -18.75
CA VAL A 21 -31.50 -6.50 -19.35
C VAL A 21 -31.57 -6.57 -20.88
N ASP A 22 -32.22 -5.59 -21.49
CA ASP A 22 -32.27 -5.44 -22.95
C ASP A 22 -30.98 -4.83 -23.53
N SER A 23 -30.97 -4.52 -24.83
CA SER A 23 -29.82 -3.93 -25.51
C SER A 23 -29.46 -2.51 -25.06
N GLU A 24 -30.31 -1.89 -24.25
CA GLU A 24 -30.14 -0.55 -23.70
C GLU A 24 -29.95 -0.57 -22.17
N ASP A 25 -29.67 -1.75 -21.59
CA ASP A 25 -29.51 -1.99 -20.15
C ASP A 25 -30.78 -1.75 -19.30
N PHE A 26 -31.98 -1.85 -19.91
CA PHE A 26 -33.24 -1.71 -19.18
C PHE A 26 -33.89 -3.05 -18.81
N CYS A 27 -34.60 -3.05 -17.67
CA CYS A 27 -35.43 -4.16 -17.19
C CYS A 27 -36.90 -3.77 -17.15
N TYR A 28 -37.74 -4.48 -17.92
CA TYR A 28 -39.19 -4.26 -17.91
C TYR A 28 -39.84 -5.06 -16.79
N ILE A 29 -40.37 -4.37 -15.79
CA ILE A 29 -41.08 -4.99 -14.66
C ILE A 29 -42.55 -5.21 -15.07
N PRO A 30 -43.03 -6.46 -15.17
CA PRO A 30 -44.42 -6.72 -15.49
C PRO A 30 -45.31 -6.38 -14.29
N MET A 31 -46.29 -5.50 -14.50
CA MET A 31 -47.32 -5.20 -13.51
C MET A 31 -48.66 -5.73 -14.00
N GLN A 32 -49.33 -6.53 -13.16
CA GLN A 32 -50.67 -7.04 -13.43
C GLN A 32 -51.60 -6.72 -12.27
N ALA A 33 -52.78 -6.18 -12.57
CA ALA A 33 -53.86 -6.05 -11.60
C ALA A 33 -55.17 -6.54 -12.20
N PHE A 34 -56.05 -7.04 -11.34
CA PHE A 34 -57.39 -7.50 -11.71
C PHE A 34 -58.39 -7.25 -10.59
N SER A 35 -59.66 -7.07 -10.95
CA SER A 35 -60.77 -6.92 -10.00
C SER A 35 -61.74 -8.08 -10.19
N ASN A 36 -62.16 -8.70 -9.09
CA ASN A 36 -63.18 -9.75 -9.09
C ASN A 36 -64.61 -9.18 -8.97
N THR A 37 -64.76 -7.85 -8.95
CA THR A 37 -66.04 -7.16 -8.79
C THR A 37 -66.22 -6.07 -9.83
N LEU A 38 -67.47 -5.75 -10.16
CA LEU A 38 -67.83 -4.62 -11.01
C LEU A 38 -67.42 -3.30 -10.32
N GLY A 39 -66.68 -2.46 -11.04
CA GLY A 39 -66.21 -1.17 -10.54
C GLY A 39 -65.11 -0.58 -11.40
N THR A 40 -64.61 0.60 -11.00
CA THR A 40 -63.46 1.25 -11.62
C THR A 40 -62.21 0.96 -10.79
N MET A 41 -61.16 0.45 -11.45
CA MET A 41 -59.83 0.33 -10.87
C MET A 41 -59.01 1.55 -11.30
N THR A 42 -58.49 2.29 -10.33
CA THR A 42 -57.63 3.46 -10.57
C THR A 42 -56.27 3.19 -9.94
N PHE A 43 -55.22 3.40 -10.72
CA PHE A 43 -53.84 3.43 -10.22
C PHE A 43 -53.46 4.88 -10.02
N ASP A 44 -53.02 5.21 -8.83
CA ASP A 44 -52.51 6.54 -8.49
C ASP A 44 -51.29 6.38 -7.57
N ASP A 45 -50.37 7.33 -7.61
CA ASP A 45 -49.21 7.41 -6.72
C ASP A 45 -48.30 6.15 -6.64
N ILE A 46 -47.97 5.53 -7.79
CA ILE A 46 -46.93 4.47 -7.82
C ILE A 46 -45.56 5.09 -7.49
N ARG A 47 -45.06 4.82 -6.28
CA ARG A 47 -43.72 5.24 -5.83
C ARG A 47 -42.77 4.04 -5.85
N ILE A 48 -41.71 4.15 -6.63
CA ILE A 48 -40.66 3.14 -6.74
C ILE A 48 -39.41 3.69 -6.05
N ASN A 49 -39.02 3.09 -4.92
CA ASN A 49 -37.75 3.37 -4.26
C ASN A 49 -36.78 2.22 -4.56
N TYR A 50 -35.74 2.50 -5.33
CA TYR A 50 -34.66 1.56 -5.61
C TYR A 50 -33.32 2.17 -5.18
N THR A 51 -32.47 1.35 -4.58
CA THR A 51 -31.10 1.73 -4.23
C THR A 51 -30.15 0.91 -5.10
N HIS A 52 -29.59 1.55 -6.13
CA HIS A 52 -28.51 0.97 -6.91
C HIS A 52 -27.18 1.22 -6.19
N ASN A 53 -26.38 0.18 -5.98
CA ASN A 53 -25.02 0.31 -5.48
C ASN A 53 -24.04 -0.25 -6.50
N PRO A 54 -23.51 0.57 -7.43
CA PRO A 54 -22.57 0.12 -8.46
C PRO A 54 -21.15 -0.15 -7.93
N ASN A 55 -20.96 -0.28 -6.60
CA ASN A 55 -19.65 -0.46 -6.00
C ASN A 55 -19.16 -1.92 -6.16
N PRO A 56 -17.94 -2.18 -6.68
CA PRO A 56 -16.91 -1.20 -7.07
C PRO A 56 -17.10 -0.58 -8.46
N ILE A 57 -16.96 0.74 -8.52
CA ILE A 57 -16.68 1.44 -9.78
C ILE A 57 -15.24 1.11 -10.18
N LEU A 58 -15.08 0.23 -11.16
CA LEU A 58 -13.77 -0.12 -11.69
C LEU A 58 -13.36 0.89 -12.76
N LEU A 59 -12.31 1.66 -12.48
CA LEU A 59 -11.69 2.53 -13.48
C LEU A 59 -10.93 1.68 -14.51
N ASN A 60 -11.02 2.03 -15.79
CA ASN A 60 -10.20 1.42 -16.83
C ASN A 60 -8.75 1.91 -16.67
N ILE A 61 -7.93 1.06 -16.03
CA ILE A 61 -6.54 1.36 -15.68
C ILE A 61 -5.72 1.70 -16.93
N THR A 62 -5.97 1.01 -18.06
CA THR A 62 -5.26 1.27 -19.32
C THR A 62 -5.55 2.67 -19.86
N LEU A 63 -6.79 3.14 -19.74
CA LEU A 63 -7.17 4.49 -20.19
C LEU A 63 -6.56 5.58 -19.31
N VAL A 64 -6.55 5.36 -17.98
CA VAL A 64 -5.90 6.27 -17.03
C VAL A 64 -4.39 6.31 -17.27
N GLN A 65 -3.74 5.16 -17.44
CA GLN A 65 -2.31 5.08 -17.76
C GLN A 65 -1.99 5.79 -19.06
N SER A 66 -2.77 5.54 -20.13
CA SER A 66 -2.57 6.20 -21.43
C SER A 66 -2.72 7.73 -21.33
N TYR A 67 -3.62 8.22 -20.48
CA TYR A 67 -3.78 9.66 -20.23
C TYR A 67 -2.54 10.23 -19.51
N LEU A 68 -2.03 9.52 -18.51
CA LEU A 68 -0.85 9.91 -17.74
C LEU A 68 0.43 9.90 -18.59
N ASP A 69 0.61 8.88 -19.45
CA ASP A 69 1.78 8.75 -20.33
C ASP A 69 1.87 9.90 -21.36
N ASN A 70 0.73 10.51 -21.70
CA ASN A 70 0.66 11.67 -22.60
C ASN A 70 0.59 13.02 -21.86
N SER A 71 0.69 13.02 -20.54
CA SER A 71 0.67 14.23 -19.71
C SER A 71 2.07 14.62 -19.28
N GLU A 72 2.33 15.93 -19.15
CA GLU A 72 3.57 16.45 -18.59
C GLU A 72 3.32 17.10 -17.23
N ASN A 73 4.27 16.95 -16.29
CA ASN A 73 4.21 17.54 -14.95
C ASN A 73 2.94 17.14 -14.16
N PHE A 74 2.24 18.11 -13.58
CA PHE A 74 0.98 17.90 -12.87
C PHE A 74 -0.17 17.89 -13.87
N THR A 75 -0.94 16.79 -13.86
CA THR A 75 -2.15 16.64 -14.69
C THR A 75 -3.35 16.34 -13.81
N THR A 76 -4.51 16.84 -14.20
CA THR A 76 -5.78 16.60 -13.51
C THR A 76 -6.54 15.54 -14.30
N ILE A 77 -6.77 14.38 -13.70
CA ILE A 77 -7.60 13.33 -14.30
C ILE A 77 -9.07 13.75 -14.18
N PRO A 78 -9.78 14.06 -15.28
CA PRO A 78 -11.18 14.45 -15.20
C PRO A 78 -12.07 13.22 -14.94
N ILE A 79 -12.84 13.25 -13.86
CA ILE A 79 -13.86 12.24 -13.56
C ILE A 79 -15.22 12.89 -13.81
N ASN A 80 -15.88 12.49 -14.88
CA ASN A 80 -17.20 13.01 -15.25
C ASN A 80 -18.28 12.02 -14.78
N ILE A 81 -19.16 12.49 -13.91
CA ILE A 81 -20.29 11.73 -13.38
C ILE A 81 -21.56 12.43 -13.87
N LYS A 82 -22.39 11.70 -14.62
CA LYS A 82 -23.63 12.23 -15.20
C LYS A 82 -24.81 11.31 -14.88
N SER A 83 -25.98 11.92 -14.69
CA SER A 83 -27.27 11.23 -14.73
C SER A 83 -28.16 11.99 -15.70
N ASP A 84 -28.83 11.24 -16.58
CA ASP A 84 -29.77 11.79 -17.55
C ASP A 84 -31.19 11.90 -16.95
N GLY A 85 -31.38 11.52 -15.68
CA GLY A 85 -32.65 11.54 -14.96
C GLY A 85 -32.73 12.56 -13.82
N VAL A 86 -33.93 12.68 -13.22
CA VAL A 86 -34.16 13.55 -12.05
C VAL A 86 -33.81 12.78 -10.78
N GLY A 87 -32.80 13.24 -10.04
CA GLY A 87 -32.36 12.61 -8.79
C GLY A 87 -31.07 13.21 -8.25
N ASN A 88 -30.58 12.68 -7.13
CA ASN A 88 -29.30 13.05 -6.54
C ASN A 88 -28.28 11.93 -6.77
N ILE A 89 -27.11 12.29 -7.31
CA ILE A 89 -25.94 11.41 -7.31
C ILE A 89 -25.09 11.81 -6.12
N THR A 90 -24.87 10.88 -5.19
CA THR A 90 -23.94 11.08 -4.08
C THR A 90 -22.69 10.26 -4.35
N VAL A 91 -21.52 10.89 -4.22
CA VAL A 91 -20.22 10.28 -4.49
C VAL A 91 -19.35 10.54 -3.29
N ASP A 92 -19.18 9.50 -2.48
CA ASP A 92 -18.37 9.56 -1.26
C ASP A 92 -17.19 8.59 -1.37
N ASP A 93 -16.13 8.86 -0.61
CA ASP A 93 -14.93 8.00 -0.49
C ASP A 93 -14.26 7.61 -1.81
N LEU A 94 -14.19 8.53 -2.78
CA LEU A 94 -13.39 8.31 -3.99
C LEU A 94 -11.90 8.18 -3.61
N LYS A 95 -11.40 6.94 -3.68
CA LYS A 95 -9.99 6.61 -3.44
C LYS A 95 -9.29 6.34 -4.77
N TYR A 96 -8.16 7.00 -4.98
CA TYR A 96 -7.26 6.76 -6.10
C TYR A 96 -5.85 6.54 -5.57
N ASP A 97 -5.31 5.35 -5.81
CA ASP A 97 -3.92 5.03 -5.51
C ASP A 97 -3.08 5.22 -6.78
N TYR A 98 -2.32 6.32 -6.83
CA TYR A 98 -1.31 6.51 -7.85
C TYR A 98 -0.11 5.61 -7.56
N ALA A 99 0.02 4.53 -8.32
CA ALA A 99 1.04 3.51 -8.09
C ALA A 99 2.37 3.77 -8.81
N GLY A 100 2.72 5.04 -9.10
CA GLY A 100 4.07 5.42 -9.49
C GLY A 100 4.22 6.32 -10.71
N GLY A 101 5.37 6.98 -10.76
CA GLY A 101 5.90 7.74 -11.87
C GLY A 101 7.42 7.58 -11.95
N ASN A 102 8.01 7.88 -13.09
CA ASN A 102 9.46 7.84 -13.26
C ASN A 102 10.01 9.17 -13.82
N SER A 103 11.28 9.42 -13.56
CA SER A 103 12.02 10.53 -14.13
C SER A 103 13.35 10.02 -14.62
N SER A 104 13.67 10.28 -15.88
CA SER A 104 14.91 9.85 -16.51
C SER A 104 15.84 11.02 -16.72
N VAL A 105 17.09 10.90 -16.26
CA VAL A 105 18.15 11.86 -16.55
C VAL A 105 19.22 11.16 -17.38
N ILE A 106 19.49 11.72 -18.56
CA ILE A 106 20.54 11.23 -19.43
C ILE A 106 21.89 11.75 -18.91
N VAL A 107 22.78 10.83 -18.54
CA VAL A 107 24.14 11.13 -18.12
C VAL A 107 25.10 10.72 -19.22
N ARG A 108 25.85 11.69 -19.73
CA ARG A 108 26.91 11.46 -20.71
C ARG A 108 28.27 11.60 -20.04
N ALA A 109 29.00 10.50 -19.98
CA ALA A 109 30.43 10.50 -19.69
C ALA A 109 31.21 10.61 -20.99
N HIS A 110 32.31 11.35 -21.01
CA HIS A 110 33.22 11.42 -22.15
C HIS A 110 34.66 11.46 -21.68
N LYS A 111 35.59 11.08 -22.57
CA LYS A 111 37.02 11.35 -22.36
C LYS A 111 37.29 12.86 -22.42
N ASN A 112 38.38 13.33 -21.83
CA ASN A 112 38.76 14.75 -21.86
C ASN A 112 38.88 15.34 -23.27
N ASP A 113 39.18 14.52 -24.26
CA ASP A 113 39.31 14.91 -25.67
C ASP A 113 37.99 14.81 -26.46
N TYR A 114 36.90 14.40 -25.81
CA TYR A 114 35.57 14.17 -26.39
C TYR A 114 35.53 13.14 -27.54
N SER A 115 36.61 12.37 -27.78
CA SER A 115 36.69 11.40 -28.89
C SER A 115 35.80 10.18 -28.68
N VAL A 116 35.51 9.87 -27.41
CA VAL A 116 34.65 8.77 -26.99
C VAL A 116 33.70 9.28 -25.92
N ASN A 117 32.41 8.95 -26.07
CA ASN A 117 31.41 9.18 -25.05
C ASN A 117 30.59 7.90 -24.79
N VAL A 118 30.10 7.79 -23.56
CA VAL A 118 29.13 6.79 -23.10
C VAL A 118 27.95 7.54 -22.55
N THR A 119 26.77 7.27 -23.08
CA THR A 119 25.52 7.87 -22.63
C THR A 119 24.70 6.80 -21.92
N ASN A 120 24.35 7.05 -20.67
CA ASN A 120 23.49 6.19 -19.86
C ASN A 120 22.23 6.96 -19.47
N ASN A 121 21.11 6.25 -19.32
CA ASN A 121 19.90 6.82 -18.76
C ASN A 121 19.79 6.41 -17.29
N ILE A 122 19.67 7.37 -16.38
CA ILE A 122 19.39 7.11 -14.97
C ILE A 122 17.90 7.38 -14.76
N THR A 123 17.14 6.31 -14.55
CA THR A 123 15.70 6.39 -14.30
C THR A 123 15.43 6.24 -12.82
N TYR A 124 14.85 7.28 -12.22
CA TYR A 124 14.34 7.27 -10.86
C TYR A 124 12.86 6.91 -10.89
N TYR A 125 12.42 6.04 -10.00
CA TYR A 125 11.01 5.76 -9.77
C TYR A 125 10.63 6.33 -8.42
N TYR A 126 9.49 7.05 -8.35
CA TYR A 126 8.97 7.47 -7.06
C TYR A 126 8.55 6.22 -6.28
N SER A 127 9.26 5.91 -5.20
CA SER A 127 8.95 4.78 -4.33
C SER A 127 9.47 5.07 -2.92
N GLY A 128 8.74 4.58 -1.92
CA GLY A 128 9.11 4.68 -0.52
C GLY A 128 8.86 3.38 0.22
N TRP A 129 8.77 3.51 1.53
CA TRP A 129 8.45 2.45 2.46
C TRP A 129 7.93 3.07 3.76
N ASN A 130 7.09 2.32 4.47
CA ASN A 130 6.60 2.72 5.79
C ASN A 130 7.14 1.74 6.83
N GLY A 131 7.80 2.26 7.86
CA GLY A 131 8.28 1.47 9.00
C GLY A 131 7.43 1.73 10.24
N VAL A 132 7.03 0.65 10.92
CA VAL A 132 6.23 0.73 12.16
C VAL A 132 6.97 -0.01 13.27
N PHE A 133 7.25 0.70 14.37
CA PHE A 133 7.77 0.11 15.59
C PHE A 133 6.69 -0.71 16.33
N PRO A 134 7.09 -1.67 17.19
CA PRO A 134 6.20 -2.26 18.17
C PRO A 134 5.48 -1.23 19.03
N ASP A 135 4.33 -1.60 19.58
CA ASP A 135 3.54 -0.72 20.45
C ASP A 135 4.38 -0.17 21.61
N LYS A 136 4.33 1.16 21.79
CA LYS A 136 5.06 1.93 22.82
C LYS A 136 6.59 1.89 22.70
N VAL A 137 7.12 1.70 21.50
CA VAL A 137 8.55 1.83 21.19
C VAL A 137 8.77 3.02 20.27
N SER A 138 9.79 3.83 20.56
CA SER A 138 10.14 5.01 19.74
C SER A 138 11.60 5.02 19.26
N PHE A 139 12.42 4.09 19.76
CA PHE A 139 13.83 3.94 19.43
C PHE A 139 14.24 2.47 19.62
N ILE A 140 15.36 2.08 19.00
CA ILE A 140 15.90 0.73 19.11
C ILE A 140 16.86 0.71 20.29
N GLU A 141 16.49 -0.03 21.34
CA GLU A 141 17.28 -0.16 22.56
C GLU A 141 17.56 -1.63 22.89
N PHE A 142 18.80 -1.91 23.26
CA PHE A 142 19.24 -3.22 23.74
C PHE A 142 19.62 -3.09 25.22
N ILE A 143 19.00 -3.93 26.05
CA ILE A 143 19.17 -3.90 27.51
C ILE A 143 19.76 -5.25 27.94
N PRO A 144 21.09 -5.37 28.07
CA PRO A 144 21.72 -6.62 28.45
C PRO A 144 21.60 -6.89 29.96
N ASP A 145 21.40 -8.14 30.37
CA ASP A 145 21.44 -8.52 31.80
C ASP A 145 22.85 -8.36 32.42
N THR A 146 23.91 -8.47 31.60
CA THR A 146 25.32 -8.41 32.00
C THR A 146 26.17 -7.84 30.88
N SER A 147 27.37 -7.33 31.18
CA SER A 147 28.33 -6.83 30.19
C SER A 147 28.85 -7.88 29.20
N THR A 148 28.47 -9.16 29.38
CA THR A 148 28.85 -10.29 28.54
C THR A 148 27.65 -11.04 27.92
N SER A 149 26.44 -10.50 28.05
CA SER A 149 25.23 -11.13 27.53
C SER A 149 25.30 -11.32 26.01
N LYS A 150 24.78 -12.45 25.54
CA LYS A 150 24.75 -12.83 24.12
C LYS A 150 23.31 -12.94 23.64
N ASN A 151 23.10 -12.71 22.35
CA ASN A 151 21.79 -12.75 21.71
C ASN A 151 20.76 -11.81 22.37
N VAL A 152 21.20 -10.67 22.87
CA VAL A 152 20.31 -9.66 23.45
C VAL A 152 19.45 -9.10 22.33
N THR A 153 18.14 -9.22 22.44
CA THR A 153 17.20 -8.67 21.45
C THR A 153 16.76 -7.28 21.88
N PRO A 154 16.39 -6.39 20.93
CA PRO A 154 15.83 -5.10 21.29
C PRO A 154 14.57 -5.20 22.13
N TRP A 155 14.30 -4.17 22.92
CA TRP A 155 13.07 -4.08 23.68
C TRP A 155 11.84 -4.30 22.79
N LYS A 156 10.91 -5.13 23.28
CA LYS A 156 9.68 -5.57 22.59
C LYS A 156 9.85 -6.44 21.33
N GLN A 157 11.07 -6.71 20.87
CA GLN A 157 11.26 -7.75 19.86
C GLN A 157 10.85 -9.11 20.44
N THR A 158 10.11 -9.89 19.65
CA THR A 158 9.77 -11.29 19.97
C THR A 158 9.98 -12.17 18.73
N SER A 159 9.74 -13.48 18.85
CA SER A 159 9.83 -14.38 17.71
C SER A 159 8.85 -14.06 16.58
N SER A 160 7.76 -13.35 16.89
CA SER A 160 6.72 -12.94 15.94
C SER A 160 6.64 -11.43 15.73
N THR A 161 7.43 -10.65 16.45
CA THR A 161 7.39 -9.18 16.43
C THR A 161 8.79 -8.64 16.12
N PRO A 162 9.03 -8.08 14.92
CA PRO A 162 10.31 -7.48 14.57
C PRO A 162 10.53 -6.15 15.33
N ILE A 163 11.76 -5.63 15.27
CA ILE A 163 12.13 -4.30 15.78
C ILE A 163 11.36 -3.21 15.02
N ILE A 164 11.26 -3.37 13.70
CA ILE A 164 10.49 -2.51 12.81
C ILE A 164 9.84 -3.42 11.78
N ASN A 165 8.53 -3.25 11.56
CA ASN A 165 7.82 -3.88 10.46
C ASN A 165 7.72 -2.88 9.31
N PHE A 166 8.27 -3.23 8.16
CA PHE A 166 8.29 -2.41 6.96
C PHE A 166 7.21 -2.85 5.98
N THR A 167 6.62 -1.88 5.29
CA THR A 167 5.78 -2.10 4.11
C THR A 167 6.42 -1.39 2.93
N SER A 168 6.80 -2.15 1.92
CA SER A 168 7.33 -1.63 0.65
C SER A 168 6.23 -0.95 -0.16
N THR A 169 6.50 0.22 -0.72
CA THR A 169 5.60 0.81 -1.73
C THR A 169 6.12 0.63 -3.15
N ALA A 170 7.13 -0.21 -3.41
CA ALA A 170 7.83 -0.43 -4.70
C ALA A 170 6.96 -0.19 -5.96
N TYR A 171 6.81 1.08 -6.33
CA TYR A 171 5.84 1.53 -7.32
C TYR A 171 6.34 1.27 -8.74
N GLY A 172 5.45 1.31 -9.74
CA GLY A 172 5.80 1.12 -11.14
C GLY A 172 6.16 -0.33 -11.52
N GLY A 173 5.66 -1.32 -10.77
CA GLY A 173 5.94 -2.74 -11.03
C GLY A 173 7.40 -3.13 -10.80
N LYS A 174 8.14 -2.34 -10.02
CA LYS A 174 9.54 -2.59 -9.67
C LYS A 174 9.66 -3.28 -8.32
N THR A 175 10.89 -3.65 -7.98
CA THR A 175 11.24 -4.16 -6.65
C THR A 175 12.15 -3.17 -5.94
N LEU A 176 12.28 -3.30 -4.62
CA LEU A 176 13.26 -2.56 -3.83
C LEU A 176 14.17 -3.50 -3.03
N ASP A 177 15.43 -3.11 -2.93
CA ASP A 177 16.41 -3.63 -2.00
C ASP A 177 16.51 -2.67 -0.81
N PHE A 178 16.49 -3.24 0.39
CA PHE A 178 16.50 -2.46 1.62
C PHE A 178 17.84 -2.67 2.32
N SER A 179 18.52 -1.58 2.65
CA SER A 179 19.79 -1.62 3.38
C SER A 179 19.72 -0.82 4.67
N VAL A 180 20.51 -1.24 5.65
CA VAL A 180 20.63 -0.61 6.96
C VAL A 180 22.10 -0.28 7.20
N LEU A 181 22.36 0.89 7.76
CA LEU A 181 23.68 1.32 8.24
C LEU A 181 23.54 1.68 9.71
N MET A 182 24.51 1.27 10.51
CA MET A 182 24.62 1.69 11.90
C MET A 182 25.76 2.73 12.01
N ASN A 183 25.45 3.90 12.56
CA ASN A 183 26.40 5.01 12.71
C ASN A 183 26.92 5.15 14.14
N ASP A 184 26.48 4.27 15.04
CA ASP A 184 27.01 4.21 16.39
C ASP A 184 27.44 2.77 16.70
N SER A 185 28.64 2.59 17.24
CA SER A 185 29.13 1.25 17.56
C SER A 185 30.05 1.29 18.76
N GLU A 186 29.82 0.37 19.68
CA GLU A 186 30.75 0.08 20.75
C GLU A 186 31.65 -1.10 20.38
N SER A 187 32.96 -0.96 20.62
CA SER A 187 33.96 -1.94 20.18
C SER A 187 33.77 -3.35 20.76
N CYS A 188 33.00 -3.47 21.85
CA CYS A 188 32.70 -4.72 22.51
C CYS A 188 31.27 -5.23 22.27
N ILE A 189 30.50 -4.60 21.36
CA ILE A 189 29.18 -5.06 20.94
C ILE A 189 29.23 -5.44 19.47
N ASN A 190 28.74 -6.64 19.17
CA ASN A 190 28.48 -7.06 17.80
C ASN A 190 26.97 -7.06 17.55
N THR A 191 26.51 -6.15 16.70
CA THR A 191 25.10 -6.05 16.29
C THR A 191 24.86 -6.82 14.99
N THR A 192 24.00 -7.83 15.05
CA THR A 192 23.56 -8.61 13.88
C THR A 192 22.13 -8.25 13.53
N ILE A 193 21.82 -8.01 12.26
CA ILE A 193 20.45 -7.78 11.79
C ILE A 193 20.07 -8.72 10.64
N THR A 194 18.78 -8.95 10.45
CA THR A 194 18.25 -9.78 9.36
C THR A 194 16.76 -9.55 9.13
N ASP A 195 16.22 -10.01 8.01
CA ASP A 195 14.80 -9.86 7.64
C ASP A 195 13.91 -11.03 8.10
N ALA A 196 14.45 -11.91 8.94
CA ALA A 196 13.77 -13.06 9.54
C ALA A 196 14.07 -13.19 11.04
N ASN A 197 13.29 -13.93 11.80
CA ASN A 197 13.68 -14.25 13.18
C ASN A 197 14.75 -15.36 13.24
N ASN A 198 15.93 -15.14 12.64
CA ASN A 198 17.04 -16.09 12.60
C ASN A 198 18.40 -15.37 12.56
N LYS A 199 19.03 -15.21 13.73
CA LYS A 199 20.33 -14.55 13.86
C LYS A 199 21.42 -15.14 12.96
N THR A 200 21.46 -16.46 12.79
CA THR A 200 22.51 -17.14 12.01
C THR A 200 22.44 -16.81 10.52
N ALA A 201 21.26 -16.44 10.01
CA ALA A 201 21.09 -15.93 8.65
C ALA A 201 21.33 -14.42 8.54
N GLY A 202 21.63 -13.75 9.66
CA GLY A 202 21.83 -12.32 9.72
C GLY A 202 23.22 -11.87 9.31
N SER A 203 23.30 -10.57 9.09
CA SER A 203 24.54 -9.89 8.76
C SER A 203 25.02 -9.07 9.94
N LEU A 204 26.31 -9.20 10.27
CA LEU A 204 26.96 -8.34 11.24
C LEU A 204 27.05 -6.93 10.66
N LEU A 205 26.59 -5.94 11.42
CA LEU A 205 26.72 -4.55 11.05
C LEU A 205 28.14 -4.06 11.29
N VAL A 206 28.69 -3.42 10.26
CA VAL A 206 29.98 -2.75 10.31
C VAL A 206 29.71 -1.25 10.34
N LEU A 207 30.40 -0.55 11.24
CA LEU A 207 30.26 0.89 11.42
C LEU A 207 30.36 1.62 10.07
N ASN A 208 29.44 2.55 9.83
CA ASN A 208 29.40 3.40 8.63
C ASN A 208 29.32 2.65 7.29
N THR A 209 28.84 1.40 7.31
CA THR A 209 28.67 0.60 6.10
C THR A 209 27.22 0.14 5.97
N PHE A 210 26.64 0.35 4.78
CA PHE A 210 25.31 -0.20 4.47
C PHE A 210 25.41 -1.69 4.23
N VAL A 211 24.53 -2.44 4.90
CA VAL A 211 24.35 -3.88 4.74
C VAL A 211 22.94 -4.12 4.22
N ASN A 212 22.79 -5.00 3.23
CA ASN A 212 21.47 -5.37 2.72
C ASN A 212 20.73 -6.17 3.78
N LEU A 213 19.58 -5.64 4.22
CA LEU A 213 18.64 -6.33 5.09
C LEU A 213 17.83 -7.34 4.28
N THR A 214 17.34 -6.91 3.11
CA THR A 214 16.56 -7.76 2.21
C THR A 214 16.60 -7.22 0.79
N THR A 215 16.25 -8.07 -0.17
CA THR A 215 16.26 -7.74 -1.60
C THR A 215 14.92 -8.04 -2.27
N SER A 216 14.70 -7.41 -3.41
CA SER A 216 13.61 -7.73 -4.34
C SER A 216 12.19 -7.65 -3.74
N LYS A 217 11.92 -6.70 -2.84
CA LYS A 217 10.57 -6.52 -2.29
C LYS A 217 9.66 -5.80 -3.27
N SER A 218 8.55 -6.44 -3.62
CA SER A 218 7.55 -5.87 -4.53
C SER A 218 6.59 -4.93 -3.80
N TYR A 219 5.65 -4.36 -4.55
CA TYR A 219 4.60 -3.48 -4.07
C TYR A 219 3.79 -4.11 -2.92
N LEU A 220 3.60 -3.36 -1.83
CA LEU A 220 2.86 -3.73 -0.61
C LEU A 220 3.32 -5.00 0.08
N THR A 221 4.54 -5.47 -0.22
CA THR A 221 5.13 -6.58 0.54
C THR A 221 5.59 -6.08 1.90
N THR A 222 5.20 -6.81 2.95
CA THR A 222 5.66 -6.57 4.31
C THR A 222 6.87 -7.42 4.65
N PHE A 223 7.78 -6.88 5.46
CA PHE A 223 8.95 -7.58 5.98
C PHE A 223 9.41 -6.91 7.27
N GLY A 224 9.97 -7.70 8.19
CA GLY A 224 10.48 -7.17 9.46
C GLY A 224 11.99 -7.00 9.44
N MET A 225 12.50 -6.21 10.38
CA MET A 225 13.90 -6.23 10.78
C MET A 225 14.02 -6.83 12.17
N TRP A 226 14.80 -7.89 12.30
CA TRP A 226 15.20 -8.47 13.58
C TRP A 226 16.67 -8.15 13.84
N GLY A 227 17.01 -8.04 15.12
CA GLY A 227 18.38 -7.75 15.54
C GLY A 227 18.76 -8.42 16.84
N TRP A 228 20.07 -8.59 17.02
CA TRP A 228 20.69 -9.15 18.20
C TRP A 228 22.03 -8.49 18.46
N ASP A 229 22.30 -8.22 19.73
CA ASP A 229 23.60 -7.78 20.20
C ASP A 229 24.30 -8.87 21.01
N ASP A 230 25.59 -9.00 20.75
CA ASP A 230 26.52 -9.81 21.53
C ASP A 230 27.52 -8.93 22.25
N TYR A 231 27.39 -8.85 23.57
CA TYR A 231 28.25 -8.05 24.44
C TYR A 231 29.50 -8.85 24.84
N ALA A 232 30.64 -8.18 24.85
CA ALA A 232 31.92 -8.71 25.32
C ALA A 232 32.69 -7.63 26.09
N CYS A 233 31.95 -6.82 26.85
CA CYS A 233 32.43 -5.61 27.49
C CYS A 233 32.98 -5.92 28.89
N SER A 234 34.00 -5.17 29.31
CA SER A 234 34.58 -5.35 30.65
C SER A 234 33.57 -4.95 31.73
N THR A 235 33.63 -5.60 32.90
CA THR A 235 32.72 -5.34 34.03
C THR A 235 32.85 -3.94 34.64
N SER A 236 33.88 -3.19 34.25
CA SER A 236 34.10 -1.79 34.62
C SER A 236 33.29 -0.80 33.79
N ALA A 237 32.64 -1.26 32.73
CA ALA A 237 31.90 -0.42 31.82
C ALA A 237 30.49 -0.19 32.41
N SER A 238 30.23 1.04 32.84
CA SER A 238 29.06 1.44 33.63
C SER A 238 27.77 1.63 32.82
N TRP A 239 27.59 0.89 31.74
CA TRP A 239 26.47 1.11 30.81
C TRP A 239 25.56 -0.10 30.77
N ASP A 240 24.29 0.18 31.07
CA ASP A 240 23.19 -0.79 31.15
C ASP A 240 22.32 -0.79 29.88
N LEU A 241 22.71 -0.02 28.86
CA LEU A 241 21.91 0.28 27.68
C LEU A 241 22.81 0.54 26.47
N PHE A 242 22.39 0.04 25.30
CA PHE A 242 22.92 0.45 24.00
C PHE A 242 21.77 0.81 23.05
N ASP A 243 21.79 2.04 22.54
CA ASP A 243 20.72 2.65 21.73
C ASP A 243 21.26 3.23 20.40
N PRO A 244 21.78 2.39 19.49
CA PRO A 244 22.48 2.87 18.31
C PRO A 244 21.57 3.56 17.30
N TRP A 245 22.14 4.52 16.56
CA TRP A 245 21.47 5.15 15.43
C TRP A 245 21.59 4.33 14.14
N TYR A 246 20.42 4.05 13.54
CA TYR A 246 20.31 3.38 12.25
C TYR A 246 19.87 4.34 11.14
N TYR A 247 20.51 4.21 9.98
CA TYR A 247 20.12 4.84 8.73
C TYR A 247 19.55 3.76 7.80
N LEU A 248 18.37 4.02 7.26
CA LEU A 248 17.66 3.11 6.39
C LEU A 248 17.65 3.68 4.97
N ARG A 249 17.88 2.84 3.97
CA ARG A 249 17.70 3.22 2.57
C ARG A 249 17.01 2.11 1.80
N ALA A 250 16.20 2.51 0.84
CA ALA A 250 15.67 1.64 -0.19
C ALA A 250 16.26 2.06 -1.53
N CYS A 251 16.84 1.13 -2.25
CA CYS A 251 17.38 1.34 -3.59
C CYS A 251 16.91 0.21 -4.48
N CYS A 252 17.06 0.35 -5.78
CA CYS A 252 16.86 -0.77 -6.68
C CYS A 252 17.90 -0.71 -7.79
N GLN A 253 18.50 -1.86 -8.08
CA GLN A 253 19.49 -2.02 -9.12
C GLN A 253 18.87 -2.80 -10.29
N ASN A 254 18.92 -2.23 -11.50
CA ASN A 254 18.40 -2.84 -12.74
C ASN A 254 16.88 -3.08 -12.80
N CYS A 255 16.12 -2.34 -11.99
CA CYS A 255 14.79 -1.85 -12.38
C CYS A 255 14.93 -0.65 -13.35
#